data_AF-A0A2N9M7K1-F1
#
_entry.id   AF-A0A2N9M7K1-F1
#
_cell.length_a   1.000
_cell.length_b   1.000
_cell.length_c   1.000
_cell.angle_alpha   90.00
_cell.angle_beta   90.00
_cell.angle_gamma   90.00
#
_symmetry.space_group_name_H-M   'P 1'
#
loop_
_entity.id
_entity.type
_entity.pdbx_description
1 polymer ?
#
loop_
_entity_poly.entity_id
_entity_poly.type
_entity_poly.pdbx_seq_one_letter_code
_entity_poly.pdbx_strand_id
1 'polypeptide(L)'
;MLACSARSNIAAALVGVFDSQVSGGKRYDLATAGRRLAHATYFASHGTDEESAINFAMDLTPLVADPTLSITDYVLGAVDRFRADVEKRIRAVG
;
A
#
# COMPACT_ATOMS: atom_id res chain seq x y z
N MET A 1 5.40 4.07 2.26
CA MET A 1 5.56 2.99 1.27
C MET A 1 6.19 1.80 1.98
N LEU A 2 5.77 0.58 1.66
CA LEU A 2 6.41 -0.65 2.15
C LEU A 2 7.15 -1.35 1.01
N ALA A 3 8.45 -1.59 1.19
CA ALA A 3 9.25 -2.41 0.31
C ALA A 3 8.75 -3.87 0.33
N CYS A 4 8.65 -4.51 -0.83
CA CYS A 4 8.22 -5.89 -0.99
C CYS A 4 9.15 -6.70 -1.91
N SER A 5 10.30 -6.15 -2.32
CA SER A 5 11.19 -6.78 -3.29
C SER A 5 12.16 -7.79 -2.67
N ALA A 6 12.68 -7.49 -1.46
CA ALA A 6 13.82 -8.20 -0.87
C ALA A 6 13.63 -9.71 -0.67
N ARG A 7 12.38 -10.15 -0.48
CA ARG A 7 12.03 -11.55 -0.17
C ARG A 7 10.81 -12.01 -0.96
N SER A 8 10.89 -11.93 -2.28
CA SER A 8 9.79 -12.28 -3.20
C SER A 8 9.25 -13.70 -3.00
N ASN A 9 10.11 -14.66 -2.68
CA ASN A 9 9.73 -16.04 -2.37
C ASN A 9 8.85 -16.15 -1.11
N ILE A 10 9.21 -15.44 -0.04
CA ILE A 10 8.41 -15.41 1.21
C ILE A 10 7.10 -14.67 0.95
N ALA A 11 7.14 -13.56 0.19
CA ALA A 11 5.96 -12.79 -0.15
C ALA A 11 4.96 -13.61 -0.99
N ALA A 12 5.42 -14.49 -1.87
CA ALA A 12 4.59 -15.42 -2.63
C ALA A 12 4.02 -16.53 -1.73
N ALA A 13 4.86 -17.16 -0.90
CA ALA A 13 4.44 -18.19 0.03
C ALA A 13 3.35 -17.69 1.00
N LEU A 14 3.49 -16.47 1.52
CA LEU A 14 2.52 -15.87 2.42
C LEU A 14 1.15 -15.66 1.75
N VAL A 15 1.11 -15.25 0.49
CA VAL A 15 -0.16 -15.14 -0.24
C VAL A 15 -0.76 -16.53 -0.49
N GLY A 16 0.09 -17.53 -0.77
CA GLY A 16 -0.32 -18.91 -0.97
C GLY A 16 -0.91 -19.60 0.28
N VAL A 17 -0.65 -19.10 1.49
CA VAL A 17 -1.30 -19.60 2.73
C VAL A 17 -2.82 -19.47 2.66
N PHE A 18 -3.33 -18.46 1.95
CA PHE A 18 -4.76 -18.22 1.82
C PHE A 18 -5.34 -19.04 0.66
N ASP A 19 -5.37 -20.37 0.80
CA ASP A 19 -5.73 -21.27 -0.31
C ASP A 19 -7.10 -20.95 -0.94
N SER A 20 -8.12 -20.62 -0.13
CA SER A 20 -9.44 -20.24 -0.65
C SER A 20 -9.42 -19.02 -1.58
N GLN A 21 -8.40 -18.17 -1.43
CA GLN A 21 -8.13 -16.99 -2.25
C GLN A 21 -7.28 -17.32 -3.48
N VAL A 22 -6.94 -18.58 -3.74
CA VAL A 22 -6.15 -19.00 -4.91
C VAL A 22 -6.87 -20.12 -5.66
N SER A 23 -7.35 -21.14 -4.94
CA SER A 23 -8.08 -22.30 -5.48
C SER A 23 -9.54 -21.97 -5.84
N GLY A 24 -10.13 -20.95 -5.21
CA GLY A 24 -11.51 -20.49 -5.44
C GLY A 24 -11.77 -19.74 -6.75
N GLY A 25 -10.83 -19.78 -7.71
CA GLY A 25 -10.97 -19.21 -9.06
C GLY A 25 -10.55 -17.73 -9.21
N LYS A 26 -10.35 -17.00 -8.10
CA LYS A 26 -9.75 -15.66 -8.13
C LYS A 26 -8.27 -15.81 -7.83
N ARG A 27 -7.40 -15.66 -8.83
CA ARG A 27 -5.93 -15.78 -8.70
C ARG A 27 -5.32 -14.62 -7.90
N TYR A 28 -5.61 -14.52 -6.59
CA TYR A 28 -5.12 -13.42 -5.74
C TYR A 28 -3.60 -13.47 -5.55
N ASP A 29 -2.97 -14.63 -5.76
CA ASP A 29 -1.51 -14.78 -5.90
C ASP A 29 -0.96 -13.87 -7.01
N LEU A 30 -1.47 -14.02 -8.23
CA LEU A 30 -1.04 -13.24 -9.39
C LEU A 30 -1.47 -11.78 -9.27
N ALA A 31 -2.69 -11.53 -8.82
CA ALA A 31 -3.21 -10.16 -8.67
C ALA A 31 -2.40 -9.35 -7.64
N THR A 32 -2.03 -9.99 -6.51
CA THR A 32 -1.22 -9.33 -5.48
C THR A 32 0.18 -9.03 -5.98
N ALA A 33 0.83 -9.98 -6.66
CA ALA A 33 2.15 -9.78 -7.24
C ALA A 33 2.13 -8.67 -8.31
N GLY A 34 1.15 -8.73 -9.23
CA GLY A 34 0.96 -7.73 -10.27
C GLY A 34 0.73 -6.32 -9.73
N ARG A 35 -0.09 -6.19 -8.68
CA ARG A 35 -0.32 -4.88 -8.02
C ARG A 35 0.96 -4.32 -7.40
N ARG A 36 1.77 -5.16 -6.76
CA ARG A 36 3.03 -4.71 -6.13
C ARG A 36 4.04 -4.21 -7.16
N LEU A 37 4.12 -4.91 -8.29
CA LEU A 37 4.94 -4.49 -9.43
C LEU A 37 4.42 -3.18 -10.02
N ALA A 38 3.12 -3.10 -10.29
CA ALA A 38 2.51 -1.89 -10.84
C ALA A 38 2.73 -0.67 -9.92
N HIS A 39 2.57 -0.85 -8.60
CA HIS A 39 2.87 0.22 -7.66
C HIS A 39 4.33 0.66 -7.77
N ALA A 40 5.29 -0.26 -7.89
CA ALA A 40 6.71 0.10 -8.00
C ALA A 40 6.96 0.96 -9.23
N THR A 41 6.52 0.48 -10.40
CA THR A 41 6.70 1.17 -11.68
C THR A 41 6.05 2.56 -11.72
N TYR A 42 4.88 2.75 -11.08
CA TYR A 42 4.18 4.03 -11.10
C TYR A 42 4.56 4.97 -9.94
N PHE A 43 5.36 4.51 -8.97
CA PHE A 43 5.66 5.30 -7.77
C PHE A 43 6.61 6.47 -8.04
N ALA A 44 7.64 6.26 -8.86
CA ALA A 44 8.64 7.28 -9.17
C ALA A 44 8.84 7.40 -10.69
N SER A 45 8.03 8.24 -11.33
CA SER A 45 8.04 8.44 -12.79
C SER A 45 9.35 9.00 -13.37
N HIS A 46 10.28 9.50 -12.54
CA HIS A 46 11.56 10.08 -12.97
C HIS A 46 12.79 9.53 -12.22
N GLY A 47 12.63 8.44 -11.45
CA GLY A 47 13.72 7.74 -10.77
C GLY A 47 13.98 6.36 -11.39
N THR A 48 15.14 5.77 -11.13
CA THR A 48 15.30 4.32 -11.32
C THR A 48 14.67 3.62 -10.13
N ASP A 49 13.90 2.56 -10.37
CA ASP A 49 13.22 1.82 -9.29
C ASP A 49 14.26 1.22 -8.33
N GLU A 50 14.33 1.73 -7.10
CA GLU A 50 15.13 1.12 -6.01
C GLU A 50 14.52 -0.20 -5.55
N GLU A 51 13.21 -0.38 -5.76
CA GLU A 51 12.42 -1.53 -5.34
C GLU A 51 11.61 -2.07 -6.52
N SER A 52 11.71 -3.37 -6.82
CA SER A 52 10.95 -4.01 -7.92
C SER A 52 9.50 -4.37 -7.56
N ALA A 53 9.13 -4.19 -6.29
CA ALA A 53 7.80 -4.47 -5.78
C ALA A 53 7.55 -3.66 -4.51
N ILE A 54 6.44 -2.93 -4.45
CA ILE A 54 6.09 -2.10 -3.30
C ILE A 54 4.61 -2.23 -2.95
N ASN A 55 4.22 -1.79 -1.76
CA ASN A 55 2.80 -1.62 -1.42
C ASN A 55 2.54 -0.29 -0.71
N PHE A 56 1.35 0.26 -0.93
CA PHE A 56 0.83 1.34 -0.13
C PHE A 56 0.16 0.77 1.12
N ALA A 57 0.46 1.35 2.27
CA ALA A 57 -0.10 0.96 3.54
C ALA A 57 -0.21 2.17 4.46
N MET A 58 -1.21 2.12 5.32
CA MET A 58 -1.35 3.01 6.46
C MET A 58 -0.66 2.39 7.66
N ASP A 59 0.15 3.17 8.36
CA ASP A 59 0.71 2.74 9.64
C ASP A 59 -0.39 2.81 10.71
N LEU A 60 -0.80 1.66 11.23
CA LEU A 60 -1.79 1.53 12.30
C LEU A 60 -1.14 1.26 13.66
N THR A 61 0.19 1.21 13.73
CA THR A 61 0.94 1.01 14.99
C THR A 61 0.52 1.98 16.09
N PRO A 62 0.21 3.27 15.82
CA PRO A 62 -0.28 4.18 16.84
C PRO A 62 -1.57 3.73 17.53
N LEU A 63 -2.51 3.11 16.78
CA LEU A 63 -3.77 2.59 17.34
C LEU A 63 -3.56 1.37 18.24
N VAL A 64 -2.48 0.60 18.01
CA VAL A 64 -2.10 -0.53 18.85
C VAL A 64 -1.42 -0.03 20.13
N ALA A 65 -0.56 0.97 20.00
CA ALA A 65 0.18 1.56 21.11
C ALA A 65 -0.72 2.36 22.08
N ASP A 66 -1.75 3.02 21.55
CA ASP A 66 -2.73 3.77 22.34
C ASP A 66 -4.17 3.36 21.96
N PRO A 67 -4.77 2.42 22.72
CA PRO A 67 -6.14 1.95 22.50
C PRO A 67 -7.22 3.01 22.73
N THR A 68 -6.87 4.18 23.28
CA THR A 68 -7.84 5.28 23.50
C THR A 68 -8.07 6.10 22.23
N LEU A 69 -7.22 5.95 21.22
CA LEU A 69 -7.37 6.62 19.93
C LEU A 69 -8.59 6.08 19.16
N SER A 70 -9.40 7.01 18.67
CA SER A 70 -10.48 6.70 17.73
C SER A 70 -9.89 6.30 16.37
N ILE A 71 -10.14 5.04 15.96
CA ILE A 71 -9.75 4.56 14.62
C ILE A 71 -10.33 5.43 13.52
N THR A 72 -11.57 5.90 13.71
CA THR A 72 -12.26 6.76 12.76
C THR A 72 -11.51 8.07 12.60
N ASP A 73 -11.21 8.76 13.70
CA ASP A 73 -10.55 10.06 13.65
C ASP A 73 -9.11 9.95 13.14
N TYR A 74 -8.41 8.85 13.46
CA TYR A 74 -7.07 8.58 12.96
C TYR A 74 -7.05 8.41 11.43
N VAL A 75 -7.97 7.60 10.90
CA VAL A 75 -8.08 7.34 9.45
C VAL A 75 -8.56 8.60 8.72
N LEU A 76 -9.59 9.28 9.22
CA LEU A 76 -10.12 10.49 8.60
C LEU A 76 -9.08 11.61 8.61
N GLY A 77 -8.29 11.75 9.68
CA GLY A 77 -7.20 12.70 9.71
C GLY A 77 -6.15 12.47 8.61
N ALA A 78 -5.88 11.21 8.23
CA ALA A 78 -5.01 10.92 7.09
C ALA A 78 -5.65 11.33 5.75
N VAL A 79 -6.95 11.10 5.58
CA VAL A 79 -7.72 11.50 4.40
C VAL A 79 -7.77 13.03 4.27
N ASP A 80 -8.01 13.74 5.37
CA ASP A 80 -8.10 15.20 5.38
C ASP A 80 -6.77 15.86 5.01
N ARG A 81 -5.65 15.32 5.49
CA ARG A 81 -4.31 15.78 5.08
C ARG A 81 -4.09 15.57 3.58
N PHE A 82 -4.48 14.42 3.04
CA PHE A 82 -4.39 14.16 1.60
C PHE A 82 -5.28 15.12 0.79
N ARG A 83 -6.52 15.31 1.21
CA ARG A 83 -7.47 16.27 0.59
C ARG A 83 -6.87 17.68 0.56
N ALA A 84 -6.32 18.14 1.69
CA ALA A 84 -5.71 19.46 1.80
C ALA A 84 -4.47 19.61 0.89
N ASP A 85 -3.63 18.58 0.78
CA ASP A 85 -2.47 18.59 -0.13
C ASP A 85 -2.89 18.67 -1.60
N VAL A 86 -3.89 17.86 -2.00
CA VAL A 86 -4.47 17.91 -3.35
C VAL A 86 -5.02 19.30 -3.66
N GLU A 87 -5.83 19.85 -2.74
CA GLU A 87 -6.41 21.20 -2.89
C GLU A 87 -5.31 22.25 -3.05
N LYS A 88 -4.27 22.21 -2.20
CA LYS A 88 -3.13 23.12 -2.27
C LYS A 88 -2.41 23.04 -3.61
N ARG A 89 -2.13 21.83 -4.12
CA ARG A 89 -1.43 21.62 -5.40
C ARG A 89 -2.23 22.14 -6.58
N ILE A 90 -3.53 21.87 -6.62
CA ILE A 90 -4.40 22.34 -7.70
C ILE A 90 -4.50 23.87 -7.69
N ARG A 91 -4.64 24.49 -6.51
CA ARG A 91 -4.66 25.96 -6.37
C ARG A 91 -3.35 26.63 -6.79
N ALA A 92 -2.21 25.94 -6.71
CA ALA A 92 -0.92 26.50 -7.13
C ALA A 92 -0.70 26.50 -8.65
N VAL A 93 -1.53 25.77 -9.41
CA VAL A 93 -1.47 25.72 -10.88
C VAL A 93 -2.38 26.77 -11.53
N GLY A 94 -3.38 27.28 -10.80
CA GLY A 94 -4.25 28.38 -11.23
C GLY A 94 -3.71 29.74 -10.80
#